data_AF-A0A6B2V2Z2-F1
#
_entry.id   AF-A0A6B2V2Z2-F1
#
_cell.length_a   1.000
_cell.length_b   1.000
_cell.length_c   1.000
_cell.angle_alpha   90.00
_cell.angle_beta   90.00
_cell.angle_gamma   90.00
#
_symmetry.space_group_name_H-M   'P 1'
#
loop_
_entity.id
_entity.type
_entity.pdbx_description
1 polymer ?
#
loop_
_entity_poly.entity_id
_entity_poly.type
_entity_poly.pdbx_seq_one_letter_code
_entity_poly.pdbx_strand_id
1 'polypeptide(L)'
;MSAWLPSAPCTPGACVQAAGSAAALPRAVLRLTAVLTLLLAGVALSPLGRRVPDGWTRRWCRAIVRAAGVRVRVTGAAAPTGGLLLVAHHVSWLDIPLLAAVR
;
A
#
# COMPACT_ATOMS: atom_id res chain seq x y z
N MET A 1 -9.70 -27.21 -12.03
CA MET A 1 -8.63 -26.19 -11.94
C MET A 1 -7.68 -26.45 -13.10
N SER A 2 -7.55 -25.52 -14.05
CA SER A 2 -6.73 -25.71 -15.25
C SER A 2 -5.24 -25.55 -14.91
N ALA A 3 -4.38 -26.35 -15.53
CA ALA A 3 -2.92 -26.27 -15.35
C ALA A 3 -2.31 -24.90 -15.75
N TRP A 4 -3.08 -24.06 -16.42
CA TRP A 4 -2.67 -22.75 -16.94
C TRP A 4 -3.17 -21.56 -16.11
N LEU A 5 -3.99 -21.78 -15.07
CA LEU A 5 -4.32 -20.66 -14.18
C LEU A 5 -3.14 -20.44 -13.24
N PRO A 6 -2.51 -19.24 -13.24
CA PRO A 6 -1.51 -18.90 -12.25
C PRO A 6 -2.19 -18.84 -10.88
N SER A 7 -2.12 -19.93 -10.12
CA SER A 7 -2.51 -19.95 -8.71
C SER A 7 -1.33 -19.43 -7.91
N ALA A 8 -1.51 -18.33 -7.18
CA ALA A 8 -0.51 -17.89 -6.22
C ALA A 8 -0.35 -18.99 -5.15
N PRO A 9 0.87 -19.49 -4.88
CA PRO A 9 1.09 -20.54 -3.88
C PRO A 9 0.70 -20.07 -2.46
N CYS A 10 0.59 -18.76 -2.24
CA CYS A 10 0.03 -18.18 -1.04
C CYS A 10 -1.42 -17.76 -1.21
N THR A 11 -2.32 -18.44 -0.50
CA THR A 11 -3.67 -17.93 -0.20
C THR A 11 -3.70 -17.36 1.22
N PRO A 12 -4.59 -16.42 1.55
CA PRO A 12 -4.69 -15.89 2.91
C PRO A 12 -4.84 -16.98 3.97
N GLY A 13 -5.65 -18.01 3.69
CA GLY A 13 -5.82 -19.15 4.61
C GLY A 13 -4.59 -20.05 4.77
N ALA A 14 -3.69 -20.09 3.78
CA ALA A 14 -2.47 -20.90 3.84
C ALA A 14 -1.26 -20.11 4.38
N CYS A 15 -1.21 -18.80 4.19
CA CYS A 15 -0.03 -17.98 4.48
C CYS A 15 -0.20 -16.95 5.59
N VAL A 16 -1.44 -16.62 5.98
CA VAL A 16 -1.70 -15.69 7.09
C VAL A 16 -2.04 -16.51 8.33
N GLN A 17 -1.08 -16.66 9.25
CA GLN A 17 -1.41 -17.13 10.58
C GLN A 17 -2.16 -16.03 11.34
N ALA A 18 -3.37 -16.33 11.82
CA ALA A 18 -4.13 -15.46 12.70
C ALA A 18 -3.45 -15.37 14.08
N ALA A 19 -2.40 -14.57 14.18
CA ALA A 19 -1.70 -14.32 15.44
C ALA A 19 -2.26 -13.06 16.12
N GLY A 20 -3.47 -13.15 16.67
CA GLY A 20 -4.08 -12.07 17.43
C GLY A 20 -3.77 -12.18 18.92
N SER A 21 -2.69 -11.55 19.41
CA SER A 21 -2.56 -11.31 20.86
C SER A 21 -3.46 -10.13 21.26
N ALA A 22 -4.08 -10.15 22.45
CA ALA A 22 -4.89 -9.03 22.93
C ALA A 22 -4.09 -7.70 22.97
N ALA A 23 -2.77 -7.77 23.17
CA ALA A 23 -1.83 -6.65 23.08
C ALA A 23 -1.69 -6.04 21.67
N ALA A 24 -2.23 -6.70 20.64
CA ALA A 24 -2.27 -6.19 19.27
C ALA A 24 -3.45 -5.24 19.03
N LEU A 25 -4.51 -5.27 19.85
CA LEU A 25 -5.70 -4.43 19.68
C LEU A 25 -5.39 -2.93 19.72
N PRO A 26 -4.66 -2.39 20.72
CA PRO A 26 -4.35 -0.96 20.77
C PRO A 26 -3.53 -0.50 19.57
N ARG A 27 -2.55 -1.33 19.15
CA ARG A 27 -1.75 -1.05 17.94
C ARG A 27 -2.58 -1.12 16.67
N ALA A 28 -3.50 -2.07 16.56
CA ALA A 28 -4.40 -2.20 15.42
C ALA A 28 -5.32 -0.98 15.32
N VAL A 29 -5.94 -0.57 16.43
CA VAL A 29 -6.77 0.64 16.48
C VAL A 29 -5.96 1.87 16.10
N LEU A 30 -4.78 2.08 16.68
CA LEU A 30 -3.91 3.21 16.34
C LEU A 30 -3.55 3.26 14.86
N ARG A 31 -3.24 2.11 14.25
CA ARG A 31 -2.92 2.05 12.81
C ARG A 31 -4.15 2.34 11.96
N LEU A 32 -5.30 1.75 12.29
CA LEU A 32 -6.55 1.96 11.58
C LEU A 32 -6.99 3.43 11.65
N THR A 33 -6.93 4.05 12.84
CA THR A 33 -7.27 5.46 12.99
C THR A 33 -6.30 6.34 12.21
N ALA A 34 -4.99 6.08 12.27
CA ALA A 34 -4.01 6.83 11.49
C ALA A 34 -4.25 6.73 9.96
N VAL A 35 -4.53 5.52 9.44
CA VAL A 35 -4.86 5.33 8.02
C VAL A 35 -6.16 6.05 7.66
N LEU A 36 -7.19 5.95 8.50
CA LEU A 36 -8.47 6.61 8.27
C LEU A 36 -8.31 8.15 8.25
N THR A 37 -7.56 8.72 9.18
CA THR A 37 -7.29 10.16 9.21
C THR A 37 -6.58 10.63 7.94
N LEU A 38 -5.56 9.88 7.49
CA LEU A 38 -4.87 10.18 6.22
C LEU A 38 -5.79 10.01 5.00
N LEU A 39 -6.71 9.05 5.02
CA LEU A 39 -7.68 8.90 3.94
C LEU A 39 -8.64 10.08 3.87
N LEU A 40 -9.25 10.43 5.00
CA LEU A 40 -10.21 11.53 5.09
C LEU A 40 -9.57 12.87 4.72
N ALA A 41 -8.34 13.12 5.18
CA ALA A 41 -7.61 14.32 4.80
C ALA A 41 -7.29 14.33 3.29
N GLY A 42 -6.96 13.19 2.69
CA GLY A 42 -6.76 13.07 1.25
C GLY A 42 -8.03 13.36 0.45
N VAL A 43 -9.19 12.85 0.92
CA VAL A 43 -10.50 13.13 0.32
C VAL A 43 -10.82 14.62 0.42
N ALA A 44 -10.62 15.25 1.58
CA ALA A 44 -10.87 16.67 1.78
C ALA A 44 -9.97 17.56 0.90
N LEU A 45 -8.72 17.13 0.67
CA LEU A 45 -7.74 17.86 -0.15
C LEU A 45 -7.82 17.52 -1.65
N SER A 46 -8.60 16.50 -2.05
CA SER A 46 -8.73 16.06 -3.44
C SER A 46 -9.11 17.17 -4.45
N PRO A 47 -9.92 18.19 -4.12
CA PRO A 47 -10.22 19.29 -5.05
C PRO A 47 -8.97 20.10 -5.43
N LEU A 48 -7.96 20.11 -4.57
CA LEU A 48 -6.68 20.80 -4.79
C LEU A 48 -5.65 19.90 -5.49
N GLY A 49 -5.98 18.64 -5.75
CA GLY A 49 -5.04 17.60 -6.19
C GLY A 49 -4.24 17.96 -7.45
N ARG A 50 -4.85 18.65 -8.42
CA ARG A 50 -4.16 19.11 -9.65
C ARG A 50 -3.02 20.10 -9.40
N ARG A 51 -2.97 20.71 -8.22
CA ARG A 51 -1.95 21.69 -7.80
C ARG A 51 -0.90 21.09 -6.87
N VAL A 52 -1.08 19.83 -6.45
CA VAL A 52 -0.17 19.17 -5.51
C VAL A 52 1.02 18.61 -6.29
N PRO A 53 2.27 19.01 -5.96
CA PRO A 53 3.45 18.44 -6.61
C PRO A 53 3.58 16.95 -6.32
N ASP A 54 4.08 16.18 -7.28
CA ASP A 54 4.25 14.72 -7.18
C ASP A 54 5.02 14.29 -5.93
N GLY A 55 6.02 15.07 -5.51
CA GLY A 55 6.79 14.82 -4.30
C GLY A 55 5.95 14.81 -3.01
N TRP A 56 4.87 15.60 -2.95
CA TRP A 56 3.93 15.62 -1.83
C TRP A 56 3.02 14.41 -1.84
N THR A 57 2.47 14.07 -3.01
CA THR A 57 1.67 12.84 -3.21
C THR A 57 2.47 11.61 -2.78
N ARG A 58 3.73 11.51 -3.21
CA ARG A 58 4.63 10.42 -2.82
C ARG A 58 4.87 10.33 -1.31
N ARG A 59 5.07 11.47 -0.64
CA ARG A 59 5.24 11.52 0.83
C ARG A 59 3.96 11.10 1.54
N TRP A 60 2.80 11.52 1.03
CA TRP A 60 1.49 11.14 1.55
C TRP A 60 1.24 9.64 1.44
N CYS A 61 1.43 9.08 0.25
CA CYS A 61 1.32 7.65 0.01
C CYS A 61 2.28 6.84 0.91
N ARG A 62 3.51 7.33 1.09
CA ARG A 62 4.47 6.73 2.02
C ARG A 62 3.99 6.78 3.48
N ALA A 63 3.33 7.86 3.89
CA ALA A 63 2.73 7.96 5.23
C ALA A 63 1.61 6.93 5.42
N ILE A 64 0.73 6.76 4.43
CA ILE A 64 -0.35 5.74 4.44
C ILE A 64 0.24 4.33 4.60
N VAL A 65 1.24 3.97 3.78
CA VAL A 65 1.90 2.66 3.82
C VAL A 65 2.56 2.40 5.17
N ARG A 66 3.22 3.42 5.74
CA ARG A 66 3.84 3.33 7.07
C ARG A 66 2.82 3.23 8.19
N ALA A 67 1.71 3.96 8.11
CA ALA A 67 0.61 3.91 9.07
C ALA A 67 -0.06 2.53 9.08
N ALA A 68 -0.21 1.88 7.92
CA ALA A 68 -0.64 0.49 7.81
C ALA A 68 0.37 -0.51 8.42
N GLY A 69 1.58 -0.05 8.77
CA GLY A 69 2.64 -0.88 9.34
C GLY A 69 3.39 -1.72 8.31
N VAL A 70 3.30 -1.37 7.03
CA VAL A 70 3.96 -2.07 5.94
C VAL A 70 5.41 -1.59 5.82
N ARG A 71 6.34 -2.55 5.73
CA ARG A 71 7.75 -2.29 5.43
C ARG A 71 8.02 -2.70 3.99
N VAL A 72 8.30 -1.71 3.13
CA VAL A 72 8.59 -1.94 1.72
C VAL A 72 10.06 -2.34 1.56
N ARG A 73 10.31 -3.46 0.90
CA ARG A 73 11.63 -3.87 0.41
C ARG A 73 11.56 -3.96 -1.10
N VAL A 74 12.44 -3.24 -1.79
CA VAL A 74 12.54 -3.25 -3.25
C VAL A 74 13.79 -4.02 -3.64
N THR A 75 13.66 -4.95 -4.56
CA THR A 75 14.75 -5.78 -5.09
C THR A 75 14.76 -5.69 -6.61
N GLY A 76 15.94 -5.79 -7.23
CA GLY A 76 16.12 -5.66 -8.68
C GLY A 76 16.79 -4.35 -9.08
N ALA A 77 16.89 -4.12 -10.39
CA ALA A 77 17.53 -2.93 -10.96
C ALA A 77 16.72 -1.65 -10.67
N ALA A 78 17.42 -0.52 -10.57
CA ALA A 78 16.75 0.77 -10.50
C ALA A 78 15.94 1.00 -11.79
N ALA A 79 14.65 1.33 -11.64
CA ALA A 79 13.83 1.56 -12.82
C ALA A 79 14.33 2.81 -13.59
N PRO A 80 14.28 2.80 -14.93
CA PRO A 80 14.76 3.88 -15.79
C PRO A 80 14.20 5.26 -15.43
N THR A 81 14.92 6.30 -15.81
CA THR A 81 14.41 7.68 -15.81
C THR A 81 13.50 7.87 -17.02
N GLY A 82 12.24 8.29 -16.82
CA GLY A 82 11.28 8.55 -17.89
C GLY A 82 9.96 7.80 -17.72
N GLY A 83 9.19 7.67 -18.80
CA GLY A 83 7.92 6.94 -18.82
C GLY A 83 8.14 5.44 -18.59
N LEU A 84 7.34 4.87 -17.68
CA LEU A 84 7.41 3.46 -17.29
C LEU A 84 5.99 2.89 -17.20
N LEU A 85 5.74 1.75 -17.85
CA LEU A 85 4.53 0.97 -17.63
C LEU A 85 4.79 -0.04 -16.51
N LEU A 86 4.08 0.11 -15.41
CA LEU A 86 4.18 -0.81 -14.28
C LEU A 86 3.02 -1.81 -14.29
N VAL A 87 3.36 -3.10 -14.28
CA VAL A 87 2.39 -4.20 -14.24
C VAL A 87 2.57 -4.94 -12.92
N ALA A 88 1.48 -5.06 -12.15
CA ALA A 88 1.45 -5.76 -10.88
C ALA A 88 0.11 -6.47 -10.72
N HIS A 89 0.08 -7.53 -9.91
CA HIS A 89 -1.19 -8.12 -9.47
C HIS A 89 -1.96 -7.13 -8.59
N HIS A 90 -3.29 -7.12 -8.72
CA HIS A 90 -4.15 -6.35 -7.82
C HIS A 90 -4.70 -7.26 -6.72
N VAL A 91 -4.18 -7.08 -5.51
CA VAL A 91 -4.50 -7.90 -4.35
C VAL A 91 -5.17 -7.06 -3.26
N SER A 92 -4.82 -5.78 -3.18
CA SER A 92 -5.32 -4.88 -2.14
C SER A 92 -5.48 -3.46 -2.64
N TRP A 93 -6.39 -2.71 -2.02
CA TRP A 93 -6.43 -1.25 -2.15
C TRP A 93 -5.06 -0.60 -1.87
N LEU A 94 -4.24 -1.21 -0.99
CA LEU A 94 -2.92 -0.70 -0.62
C LEU A 94 -1.91 -0.72 -1.77
N ASP A 95 -2.19 -1.43 -2.86
CA ASP A 95 -1.32 -1.51 -4.04
C ASP A 95 -1.05 -0.11 -4.62
N ILE A 96 -2.08 0.73 -4.76
CA ILE A 96 -1.94 2.07 -5.34
C ILE A 96 -1.07 2.99 -4.46
N PRO A 97 -1.34 3.17 -3.14
CA PRO A 97 -0.43 3.89 -2.25
C PRO A 97 0.99 3.30 -2.23
N LEU A 98 1.15 1.98 -2.33
CA LEU A 98 2.46 1.35 -2.30
C LEU A 98 3.29 1.72 -3.53
N LEU A 99 2.70 1.65 -4.72
CA LEU A 99 3.36 2.02 -5.97
C LEU A 99 3.70 3.52 -5.99
N ALA A 100 2.75 4.37 -5.61
CA ALA A 100 2.94 5.82 -5.52
C ALA A 100 3.87 6.27 -4.37
N ALA A 101 4.13 5.42 -3.36
CA ALA A 101 5.08 5.76 -2.30
C ALA A 101 6.53 5.62 -2.78
N VAL A 102 6.79 4.75 -3.76
CA VAL A 102 8.14 4.46 -4.24
C VAL A 102 8.54 5.44 -5.35
N ARG A 103 7.61 5.83 -6.22
CA ARG A 103 7.80 6.72 -7.37
C ARG A 103 6.89 7.93 -7.28
#